data_AF-A0AA88HAI5-F1
#
_entry.id   AF-A0AA88HAI5-F1
#
_cell.length_a   1.000
_cell.length_b   1.000
_cell.length_c   1.000
_cell.angle_alpha   90.00
_cell.angle_beta   90.00
_cell.angle_gamma   90.00
#
_symmetry.space_group_name_H-M   'P 1'
#
loop_
_entity.id
_entity.type
_entity.pdbx_description
1 polymer ?
#
loop_
_entity_poly.entity_id
_entity_poly.type
_entity_poly.pdbx_seq_one_letter_code
_entity_poly.pdbx_strand_id
1 'polypeptide(L)'
;MESILLHDVTCITGVLKAKAGQDISYSLEVIGHHGLGIISENGGQLFSFTKGNDLLISGKLFQYKDINKYNWTSLDGTVKNQMDHFLIHQR
;
A
#
# COMPACT_ATOMS: atom_id res chain seq x y z
N MET A 1 -17.96 5.52 -17.66
CA MET A 1 -17.13 4.43 -17.12
C MET A 1 -17.95 3.16 -17.31
N GLU A 2 -17.42 2.15 -17.99
CA GLU A 2 -18.12 0.86 -18.09
C GLU A 2 -18.32 0.28 -16.69
N SER A 3 -19.49 -0.33 -16.44
CA SER A 3 -19.77 -0.99 -15.18
C SER A 3 -18.89 -2.23 -15.04
N ILE A 4 -18.17 -2.33 -13.94
CA ILE A 4 -17.45 -3.56 -13.56
C ILE A 4 -18.49 -4.65 -13.28
N LEU A 5 -18.30 -5.86 -13.81
CA LEU A 5 -19.25 -6.96 -13.59
C LEU A 5 -19.19 -7.41 -12.12
N LEU A 6 -20.30 -7.95 -11.61
CA LEU A 6 -20.42 -8.39 -10.20
C LEU A 6 -19.33 -9.38 -9.75
N HIS A 7 -18.78 -10.16 -10.68
CA HIS A 7 -17.77 -11.18 -10.39
C HIS A 7 -16.33 -10.73 -10.63
N ASP A 8 -16.15 -9.52 -11.17
CA ASP A 8 -14.82 -8.97 -11.43
C ASP A 8 -14.23 -8.39 -10.15
N VAL A 9 -12.90 -8.38 -10.08
CA VAL A 9 -12.15 -7.75 -8.99
C VAL A 9 -11.25 -6.69 -9.59
N THR A 10 -11.37 -5.46 -9.09
CA THR A 10 -10.46 -4.39 -9.47
C THR A 10 -9.20 -4.45 -8.62
N CYS A 11 -8.05 -4.44 -9.28
CA CYS A 11 -6.76 -4.26 -8.64
C CYS A 11 -5.96 -3.15 -9.33
N ILE A 12 -5.22 -2.38 -8.55
CA ILE A 12 -4.29 -1.36 -9.02
C ILE A 12 -2.90 -1.77 -8.55
N THR A 13 -1.95 -1.83 -9.46
CA THR A 13 -0.57 -2.24 -9.17
C THR A 13 0.42 -1.29 -9.80
N GLY A 14 1.56 -1.10 -9.16
CA GLY A 14 2.69 -0.37 -9.71
C GLY A 14 3.47 0.43 -8.69
N VAL A 15 4.41 1.23 -9.20
CA VAL A 15 5.27 2.11 -8.41
C VAL A 15 4.49 3.37 -8.04
N LEU A 16 3.90 3.42 -6.83
CA LEU A 16 3.11 4.58 -6.38
C LEU A 16 3.94 5.62 -5.61
N LYS A 17 5.24 5.35 -5.40
CA LYS A 17 6.19 6.25 -4.69
C LYS A 17 5.66 6.77 -3.34
N ALA A 18 4.92 5.93 -2.63
CA ALA A 18 4.28 6.26 -1.36
C ALA A 18 4.82 5.35 -0.24
N LYS A 19 5.31 5.95 0.85
CA LYS A 19 5.55 5.21 2.10
C LYS A 19 4.26 5.27 2.91
N ALA A 20 3.58 4.15 3.06
CA ALA A 20 2.41 4.03 3.93
C ALA A 20 2.75 3.06 5.06
N GLY A 21 3.66 3.50 5.93
CA GLY A 21 4.02 2.77 7.14
C GLY A 21 2.87 2.68 8.13
N GLN A 22 3.11 2.05 9.28
CA GLN A 22 2.09 1.95 10.31
C GLN A 22 1.89 3.30 11.02
N ASP A 23 0.64 3.77 11.07
CA ASP A 23 0.24 4.94 11.86
C ASP A 23 -1.20 4.71 12.35
N ILE A 24 -1.39 4.76 13.67
CA ILE A 24 -2.69 4.51 14.33
C ILE A 24 -3.73 5.59 14.02
N SER A 25 -3.31 6.75 13.51
CA SER A 25 -4.20 7.83 13.07
C SER A 25 -4.93 7.47 11.76
N TYR A 26 -4.46 6.43 11.06
CA TYR A 26 -5.03 5.94 9.80
C TYR A 26 -5.75 4.60 10.02
N SER A 27 -6.72 4.29 9.16
CA SER A 27 -7.45 3.01 9.29
C SER A 27 -6.53 1.83 8.98
N LEU A 28 -6.28 0.97 9.97
CA LEU A 28 -5.47 -0.24 9.82
C LEU A 28 -6.11 -1.26 8.88
N GLU A 29 -7.43 -1.21 8.70
CA GLU A 29 -8.15 -1.99 7.69
C GLU A 29 -7.73 -1.65 6.26
N VAL A 30 -7.43 -0.36 6.00
CA VAL A 30 -7.04 0.14 4.68
C VAL A 30 -5.53 0.03 4.47
N ILE A 31 -4.72 0.49 5.44
CA ILE A 31 -3.26 0.55 5.27
C ILE A 31 -2.55 -0.74 5.67
N GLY A 32 -3.22 -1.62 6.41
CA GLY A 32 -2.65 -2.84 6.99
C GLY A 32 -1.85 -2.59 8.28
N HIS A 33 -1.57 -3.67 9.01
CA HIS A 33 -0.88 -3.61 10.30
C HIS A 33 0.64 -3.65 10.19
N HIS A 34 1.19 -4.03 9.02
CA HIS A 34 2.59 -4.43 8.91
C HIS A 34 3.41 -3.54 7.96
N GLY A 35 2.92 -2.33 7.68
CA GLY A 35 3.60 -1.34 6.84
C GLY A 35 4.96 -0.90 7.39
N LEU A 36 5.89 -0.60 6.49
CA LEU A 36 7.24 -0.16 6.86
C LEU A 36 7.38 1.35 7.03
N GLY A 37 8.16 1.75 8.03
CA GLY A 37 8.61 3.13 8.21
C GLY A 37 7.50 4.08 8.66
N ILE A 38 7.73 5.39 8.45
CA ILE A 38 6.78 6.46 8.76
C ILE A 38 5.98 6.78 7.49
N ILE A 39 4.70 7.09 7.65
CA ILE A 39 3.86 7.53 6.55
C ILE A 39 4.43 8.83 5.93
N SER A 40 4.67 8.80 4.62
CA SER A 40 5.03 9.99 3.85
C SER A 40 3.78 10.78 3.46
N GLU A 41 3.93 12.01 2.99
CA GLU A 41 2.83 12.80 2.41
C GLU A 41 2.10 12.02 1.31
N ASN A 42 2.84 11.44 0.37
CA ASN A 42 2.28 10.55 -0.67
C ASN A 42 1.59 9.31 -0.07
N GLY A 43 2.03 8.86 1.10
CA GLY A 43 1.38 7.77 1.85
C GLY A 43 0.01 8.17 2.37
N GLY A 44 -0.13 9.39 2.88
CA GLY A 44 -1.42 9.96 3.27
C GLY A 44 -2.36 10.15 2.07
N GLN A 45 -1.82 10.62 0.94
CA GLN A 45 -2.59 10.72 -0.32
C GLN A 45 -3.03 9.34 -0.82
N LEU A 46 -2.14 8.35 -0.79
CA LEU A 46 -2.46 6.97 -1.14
C LEU A 46 -3.56 6.42 -0.22
N PHE A 47 -3.51 6.69 1.08
CA PHE A 47 -4.58 6.30 2.00
C PHE A 47 -5.93 6.93 1.62
N SER A 48 -5.96 8.25 1.40
CA SER A 48 -7.20 8.95 1.03
C SER A 48 -7.78 8.41 -0.27
N PHE A 49 -6.95 8.14 -1.27
CA PHE A 49 -7.35 7.51 -2.52
C PHE A 49 -7.90 6.09 -2.29
N THR A 50 -7.15 5.27 -1.54
CA THR A 50 -7.50 3.86 -1.28
C THR A 50 -8.84 3.77 -0.53
N LYS A 51 -9.00 4.56 0.53
CA LYS A 51 -10.23 4.64 1.32
C LYS A 51 -11.41 5.18 0.51
N GLY A 52 -11.19 6.17 -0.35
CA GLY A 52 -12.26 6.79 -1.15
C GLY A 52 -12.77 5.93 -2.31
N ASN A 53 -12.08 4.84 -2.63
CA ASN A 53 -12.44 3.91 -3.71
C ASN A 53 -12.70 2.49 -3.21
N ASP A 54 -12.93 2.32 -1.91
CA ASP A 54 -13.14 1.01 -1.26
C ASP A 54 -12.06 -0.01 -1.64
N LEU A 55 -10.81 0.43 -1.61
CA LEU A 55 -9.63 -0.41 -1.83
C LEU A 55 -8.92 -0.70 -0.50
N LEU A 56 -7.97 -1.62 -0.54
CA LEU A 56 -7.04 -1.90 0.56
C LEU A 56 -5.62 -2.13 0.05
N ILE A 57 -4.61 -1.80 0.87
CA ILE A 57 -3.20 -2.01 0.52
C ILE A 57 -2.76 -3.43 0.93
N SER A 58 -2.80 -4.36 -0.03
CA SER A 58 -2.58 -5.79 0.23
C SER A 58 -1.21 -6.15 0.83
N GLY A 59 -0.15 -5.45 0.41
CA GLY A 59 1.24 -5.73 0.79
C GLY A 59 1.57 -5.49 2.27
N LYS A 60 0.56 -5.14 3.08
CA LYS A 60 0.67 -4.80 4.50
C LYS A 60 -0.35 -5.50 5.38
N LEU A 61 -1.23 -6.32 4.78
CA LEU A 61 -2.20 -7.14 5.50
C LEU A 61 -1.53 -8.27 6.27
N PHE A 62 -0.48 -8.86 5.70
CA PHE A 62 0.20 -10.01 6.25
C PHE A 62 1.55 -9.62 6.84
N GLN A 63 1.92 -10.31 7.93
CA GLN A 63 3.22 -10.14 8.53
C GLN A 63 4.30 -10.79 7.66
N TYR A 64 5.23 -9.98 7.18
CA TYR A 64 6.44 -10.43 6.51
C TYR A 64 7.68 -9.96 7.28
N LYS A 65 8.82 -10.64 7.06
CA LYS A 65 10.12 -10.10 7.46
C LYS A 65 10.40 -8.83 6.67
N ASP A 66 10.97 -7.81 7.31
CA ASP A 66 11.21 -6.52 6.65
C ASP A 66 12.08 -6.64 5.39
N ILE A 67 13.05 -7.57 5.39
CA ILE A 67 13.88 -7.88 4.22
C ILE A 67 13.07 -8.26 2.96
N ASN A 68 11.84 -8.76 3.11
CA ASN A 68 10.97 -9.17 2.01
C ASN A 68 9.95 -8.09 1.63
N LYS A 69 9.88 -6.97 2.35
CA LYS A 69 8.95 -5.86 2.08
C LYS A 69 9.58 -4.76 1.23
N TYR A 70 10.92 -4.68 1.20
CA TYR A 70 11.63 -3.73 0.36
C TYR A 70 11.63 -4.19 -1.10
N ASN A 71 11.17 -3.33 -2.00
CA ASN A 71 11.23 -3.55 -3.45
C ASN A 71 12.18 -2.57 -4.15
N TRP A 72 12.71 -1.60 -3.41
CA TRP A 72 13.72 -0.68 -3.91
C TRP A 72 14.85 -0.52 -2.90
N THR A 73 16.10 -0.56 -3.38
CA THR A 73 17.31 -0.35 -2.61
C THR A 73 18.24 0.60 -3.37
N SER A 74 18.88 1.54 -2.69
CA SER A 74 19.88 2.43 -3.29
C SER A 74 21.13 1.65 -3.72
N LEU A 75 21.92 2.23 -4.64
CA LEU A 75 23.12 1.58 -5.18
C LEU A 75 24.15 1.21 -4.10
N ASP A 76 24.24 2.01 -3.05
CA ASP A 76 25.13 1.80 -1.89
C ASP A 76 24.49 0.91 -0.80
N GLY A 77 23.24 0.48 -0.99
CA GLY A 77 22.52 -0.38 -0.05
C GLY A 77 22.00 0.31 1.22
N THR A 78 22.25 1.61 1.39
CA THR A 78 21.95 2.34 2.63
C THR A 78 20.47 2.65 2.81
N VAL A 79 19.75 2.88 1.70
CA VAL A 79 18.33 3.20 1.70
C VAL A 79 17.54 2.05 1.10
N LYS A 80 16.53 1.58 1.84
CA LYS A 80 15.58 0.56 1.38
C LYS A 80 14.16 1.10 1.53
N ASN A 81 13.33 0.93 0.51
CA ASN A 81 11.96 1.43 0.47
C ASN A 81 10.97 0.38 -0.05
N GLN A 82 9.72 0.56 0.34
CA GLN A 82 8.56 -0.12 -0.25
C GLN A 82 7.81 0.90 -1.12
N MET A 83 8.03 0.86 -2.43
CA MET A 83 7.51 1.83 -3.41
C MET A 83 6.46 1.24 -4.34
N ASP A 84 6.54 -0.06 -4.63
CA ASP A 84 5.47 -0.80 -5.31
C ASP A 84 4.36 -1.17 -4.32
N HIS A 85 3.13 -0.98 -4.76
CA HIS A 85 1.94 -1.34 -4.00
C HIS A 85 0.95 -2.08 -4.89
N PHE A 86 0.24 -3.02 -4.29
CA PHE A 86 -0.90 -3.69 -4.88
C PHE A 86 -2.13 -3.33 -4.06
N LEU A 87 -3.03 -2.57 -4.67
CA LEU A 87 -4.32 -2.20 -4.13
C LEU A 87 -5.36 -3.15 -4.71
N ILE A 88 -6.31 -3.58 -3.90
CA ILE A 88 -7.39 -4.47 -4.32
C ILE A 88 -8.70 -3.99 -3.71
N HIS A 89 -9.79 -4.18 -4.43
CA HIS A 89 -11.11 -3.86 -3.92
C HIS A 89 -11.39 -4.60 -2.61
N GLN A 90 -11.83 -3.85 -1.60
CA GLN A 90 -12.33 -4.36 -0.35
C GLN A 90 -13.71 -4.97 -0.60
N ARG A 91 -13.85 -6.28 -0.43
CA ARG A 91 -15.13 -6.98 -0.56
C ARG A 91 -15.90 -6.95 0.76
#